data_AF-A0A9P1HBT0-F1
#
_entry.id   AF-A0A9P1HBT0-F1
#
_cell.length_a   1.000
_cell.length_b   1.000
_cell.length_c   1.000
_cell.angle_alpha   90.00
_cell.angle_beta   90.00
_cell.angle_gamma   90.00
#
_symmetry.space_group_name_H-M   'P 1'
#
loop_
_entity.id
_entity.type
_entity.pdbx_description
1 polymer ?
#
loop_
_entity_poly.entity_id
_entity_poly.type
_entity_poly.pdbx_seq_one_letter_code
_entity_poly.pdbx_strand_id
1 'polypeptide(L)'
;MKPRDYGIPYPQDADRMRHKQRQPDKEILEHEAKREIEVQVLELRDQLEDEGLDEDEIDDRCDELRKKLQEERKKGGKQGRRGFKTHEVHSMADAKIKESEKLRNALKISKDYEEGDHWRRQEERTRGAGSSRVEAGGDKERERESRKRDD
;
A
#
# COMPACT_ATOMS: atom_id res chain seq x y z
N MET A 1 -37.64 -35.16 10.78
CA MET A 1 -36.40 -35.38 10.01
C MET A 1 -35.68 -34.04 9.90
N LYS A 2 -34.44 -33.91 10.40
CA LYS A 2 -33.73 -32.63 10.42
C LYS A 2 -33.08 -32.41 9.03
N PRO A 3 -33.27 -31.25 8.36
CA PRO A 3 -32.73 -31.04 7.02
C PRO A 3 -31.20 -31.08 7.03
N ARG A 4 -30.63 -31.68 5.98
CA ARG A 4 -29.18 -31.78 5.78
C ARG A 4 -28.60 -30.41 5.49
N ASP A 5 -27.66 -30.00 6.33
CA ASP A 5 -26.90 -28.76 6.16
C ASP A 5 -25.91 -28.96 5.01
N TYR A 6 -26.17 -28.34 3.85
CA TYR A 6 -25.19 -28.26 2.76
C TYR A 6 -24.17 -27.20 3.16
N GLY A 7 -23.14 -27.62 3.89
CA GLY A 7 -22.01 -26.76 4.25
C GLY A 7 -21.41 -26.15 2.99
N ILE A 8 -21.54 -24.83 2.85
CA ILE A 8 -21.04 -24.08 1.70
C ILE A 8 -19.50 -24.15 1.76
N PRO A 9 -18.82 -24.73 0.75
CA PRO A 9 -17.38 -25.06 0.83
C PRO A 9 -16.46 -23.84 0.71
N TYR A 10 -17.01 -22.63 0.56
CA TYR A 10 -16.25 -21.40 0.38
C TYR A 10 -16.60 -20.37 1.47
N PRO A 11 -15.61 -19.65 2.02
CA PRO A 11 -15.85 -18.59 2.99
C PRO A 11 -16.68 -17.46 2.35
N GLN A 12 -17.80 -17.08 2.97
CA GLN A 12 -18.65 -15.97 2.53
C GLN A 12 -18.14 -14.60 3.01
N ASP A 13 -17.05 -14.56 3.76
CA ASP A 13 -16.46 -13.32 4.27
C ASP A 13 -15.89 -12.51 3.09
N ALA A 14 -16.65 -11.51 2.62
CA ALA A 14 -16.24 -10.58 1.57
C ALA A 14 -14.88 -9.91 1.88
N ASP A 15 -14.55 -9.74 3.17
CA ASP A 15 -13.27 -9.20 3.62
C ASP A 15 -12.05 -10.10 3.36
N ARG A 16 -12.26 -11.42 3.32
CA ARG A 16 -11.21 -12.40 2.98
C ARG A 16 -11.00 -12.53 1.47
N MET A 17 -12.02 -12.20 0.68
CA MET A 17 -11.96 -12.17 -0.79
C MET A 17 -11.28 -10.91 -1.34
N ARG A 18 -11.16 -9.84 -0.53
CA ARG A 18 -10.45 -8.61 -0.92
C ARG A 18 -8.94 -8.87 -0.95
N HIS A 19 -8.34 -8.76 -2.14
CA HIS A 19 -6.89 -8.79 -2.31
C HIS A 19 -6.24 -7.59 -1.59
N LYS A 20 -5.65 -7.84 -0.41
CA LYS A 20 -4.81 -6.86 0.29
C LYS A 20 -3.36 -6.98 -0.18
N GLN A 21 -2.70 -5.83 -0.35
CA GLN A 21 -1.24 -5.80 -0.49
C GLN A 21 -0.60 -6.24 0.83
N ARG A 22 0.46 -7.07 0.75
CA ARG A 22 1.20 -7.50 1.94
C ARG A 22 1.86 -6.29 2.58
N GLN A 23 1.73 -6.12 3.90
CA GLN A 23 2.36 -5.01 4.59
C GLN A 23 3.85 -5.32 4.86
N PRO A 24 4.76 -4.38 4.57
CA PRO A 24 6.15 -4.51 4.97
C PRO A 24 6.28 -4.43 6.50
N ASP A 25 7.26 -5.14 7.04
CA ASP A 25 7.58 -5.09 8.47
C ASP A 25 8.77 -4.15 8.65
N LYS A 26 8.61 -3.15 9.51
CA LYS A 26 9.64 -2.12 9.74
C LYS A 26 10.87 -2.70 10.41
N GLU A 27 10.72 -3.67 11.31
CA GLU A 27 11.84 -4.28 12.01
C GLU A 27 12.74 -5.05 11.03
N ILE A 28 12.11 -5.81 10.13
CA ILE A 28 12.83 -6.57 9.09
C ILE A 28 13.57 -5.63 8.14
N LEU A 29 12.94 -4.53 7.71
CA LEU A 29 13.60 -3.52 6.87
C LEU A 29 14.79 -2.88 7.56
N GLU A 30 14.67 -2.59 8.86
CA GLU A 30 15.76 -2.03 9.65
C GLU A 30 16.92 -3.01 9.82
N HIS A 31 16.61 -4.30 10.00
CA HIS A 31 17.60 -5.36 10.10
C HIS A 31 18.33 -5.61 8.79
N GLU A 32 17.64 -5.65 7.65
CA GLU A 32 18.27 -5.75 6.33
C GLU A 32 19.23 -4.58 6.09
N ALA A 33 18.82 -3.36 6.43
CA ALA A 33 19.67 -2.19 6.27
C ALA A 33 20.89 -2.19 7.22
N LYS A 34 20.76 -2.69 8.46
CA LYS A 34 21.92 -2.88 9.36
C LYS A 34 22.86 -3.95 8.81
N ARG A 35 22.31 -5.07 8.33
CA ARG A 35 23.08 -6.15 7.72
C ARG A 35 23.87 -5.67 6.51
N GLU A 36 23.29 -4.82 5.67
CA GLU A 36 23.99 -4.27 4.51
C GLU A 36 25.21 -3.42 4.90
N ILE A 37 25.12 -2.68 6.01
CA ILE A 37 26.26 -1.92 6.57
C ILE A 37 27.33 -2.89 7.08
N GLU A 38 26.95 -3.88 7.89
CA GLU A 38 27.92 -4.83 8.45
C GLU A 38 28.59 -5.70 7.39
N VAL A 39 27.88 -6.02 6.29
CA VAL A 39 28.50 -6.72 5.14
C VAL A 39 29.58 -5.86 4.50
N GLN A 40 29.34 -4.56 4.30
CA GLN A 40 30.37 -3.66 3.74
C GLN A 40 31.56 -3.46 4.69
N VAL A 41 31.31 -3.43 6.00
CA VAL A 41 32.37 -3.36 7.01
C VAL A 41 33.20 -4.65 7.00
N LEU A 42 32.56 -5.82 6.87
CA LEU A 42 33.25 -7.09 6.75
C LEU A 42 34.10 -7.16 5.48
N GLU A 43 33.55 -6.74 4.34
CA GLU A 43 34.30 -6.68 3.07
C GLU A 43 35.52 -5.76 3.18
N LEU A 44 35.41 -4.61 3.86
CA LEU A 44 36.55 -3.73 4.11
C LEU A 44 37.58 -4.41 5.01
N ARG A 45 37.12 -5.06 6.08
CA ARG A 45 38.01 -5.78 7.00
C ARG A 45 38.83 -6.84 6.27
N ASP A 46 38.19 -7.69 5.47
CA ASP A 46 38.86 -8.72 4.68
C ASP A 46 39.94 -8.11 3.76
N GLN A 47 39.63 -6.96 3.13
CA GLN A 47 40.60 -6.24 2.28
C GLN A 47 41.80 -5.71 3.07
N LEU A 48 41.58 -5.13 4.25
CA LEU A 48 42.66 -4.57 5.07
C LEU A 48 43.52 -5.68 5.72
N GLU A 49 42.90 -6.82 6.06
CA GLU A 49 43.62 -8.02 6.52
C GLU A 49 44.51 -8.58 5.40
N ASP A 50 44.03 -8.65 4.16
CA ASP A 50 44.82 -9.06 2.98
C ASP A 50 45.98 -8.09 2.68
N GLU A 51 45.79 -6.80 2.95
CA GLU A 51 46.84 -5.76 2.84
C GLU A 51 47.89 -5.84 3.96
N GLY A 52 47.62 -6.60 5.03
CA GLY A 52 48.54 -6.83 6.15
C GLY A 52 48.66 -5.64 7.11
N LEU A 53 47.59 -4.85 7.27
CA LEU A 53 47.51 -3.76 8.24
C LEU A 53 47.39 -4.29 9.68
N ASP A 54 47.78 -3.48 10.65
CA ASP A 54 47.64 -3.79 12.08
C ASP A 54 46.15 -3.83 12.51
N GLU A 55 45.82 -4.73 13.44
CA GLU A 55 44.43 -4.93 13.93
C GLU A 55 43.79 -3.63 14.45
N ASP A 56 44.56 -2.78 15.14
CA ASP A 56 44.08 -1.50 15.65
C ASP A 56 43.70 -0.52 14.51
N GLU A 57 44.49 -0.47 13.43
CA GLU A 57 44.19 0.38 12.27
C GLU A 57 42.99 -0.14 11.46
N ILE A 58 42.81 -1.46 11.42
CA ILE A 58 41.67 -2.12 10.79
C ILE A 58 40.38 -1.73 11.52
N ASP A 59 40.37 -1.83 12.85
CA ASP A 59 39.21 -1.52 13.68
C ASP A 59 38.82 -0.04 13.56
N ASP A 60 39.78 0.88 13.60
CA ASP A 60 39.54 2.32 13.44
C ASP A 60 38.88 2.63 12.08
N ARG A 61 39.42 2.09 10.98
CA ARG A 61 38.86 2.29 9.63
C ARG A 61 37.47 1.67 9.49
N CYS A 62 37.25 0.50 10.08
CA CYS A 62 35.95 -0.17 10.08
C CYS A 62 34.89 0.64 10.83
N ASP A 63 35.25 1.22 11.97
CA ASP A 63 34.36 2.07 12.76
C ASP A 63 34.04 3.41 12.08
N GLU A 64 35.03 4.00 11.42
CA GLU A 64 34.80 5.16 10.56
C GLU A 64 33.82 4.85 9.43
N LEU A 65 34.00 3.72 8.74
CA LEU A 65 33.09 3.29 7.68
C LEU A 65 31.68 3.04 8.23
N ARG A 66 31.56 2.36 9.37
CA ARG A 66 30.27 2.11 10.04
C ARG A 66 29.53 3.42 10.34
N LYS A 67 30.22 4.42 10.92
CA LYS A 67 29.64 5.74 11.20
C LYS A 67 29.21 6.44 9.91
N LYS A 68 30.06 6.43 8.88
CA LYS A 68 29.80 7.08 7.59
C LYS A 68 28.55 6.51 6.91
N LEU A 69 28.43 5.18 6.83
CA LEU A 69 27.29 4.51 6.21
C LEU A 69 25.99 4.72 7.01
N GLN A 70 26.06 4.73 8.34
CA GLN A 70 24.91 5.05 9.19
C GLN A 70 24.45 6.50 8.99
N GLU A 71 25.36 7.46 8.86
CA GLU A 71 25.02 8.86 8.57
C GLU A 71 24.42 9.04 7.17
N GLU A 72 25.00 8.39 6.16
CA GLU A 72 24.50 8.44 4.79
C GLU A 72 23.07 7.88 4.72
N ARG A 73 22.80 6.78 5.42
CA ARG A 73 21.45 6.23 5.57
C ARG A 73 20.48 7.23 6.22
N LYS A 74 20.89 7.89 7.32
CA LYS A 74 20.05 8.92 7.98
C LYS A 74 19.74 10.09 7.06
N LYS A 75 20.67 10.46 6.16
CA LYS A 75 20.51 11.51 5.15
C LYS A 75 19.65 11.07 3.95
N GLY A 76 19.13 9.84 3.93
CA GLY A 76 18.34 9.31 2.83
C GLY A 76 19.18 8.91 1.62
N GLY A 77 20.40 8.45 1.86
CA GLY A 77 21.30 7.92 0.83
C GLY A 77 20.57 6.95 -0.09
N LYS A 78 20.71 7.16 -1.40
CA LYS A 78 20.09 6.30 -2.42
C LYS A 78 20.77 4.95 -2.39
N GLN A 79 20.15 3.96 -1.75
CA GLN A 79 20.47 2.57 -2.04
C GLN A 79 20.31 2.37 -3.56
N GLY A 80 21.40 1.95 -4.20
CA GLY A 80 21.46 1.77 -5.64
C GLY A 80 20.31 0.88 -6.11
N ARG A 81 19.86 1.09 -7.36
CA ARG A 81 18.84 0.26 -8.02
C ARG A 81 19.36 -1.16 -8.26
N ARG A 82 19.62 -1.94 -7.20
CA ARG A 82 19.72 -3.40 -7.29
C ARG A 82 18.30 -3.95 -7.33
N GLY A 83 18.09 -4.97 -8.15
CA GLY A 83 16.84 -5.73 -8.09
C GLY A 83 16.70 -6.43 -6.75
N PHE A 84 15.47 -6.56 -6.25
CA PHE A 84 15.20 -7.31 -5.03
C PHE A 84 15.55 -8.78 -5.23
N LYS A 85 16.16 -9.38 -4.21
CA LYS A 85 16.36 -10.84 -4.17
C LYS A 85 15.01 -11.53 -3.89
N THR A 86 14.92 -12.81 -4.23
CA THR A 86 13.68 -13.60 -4.05
C THR A 86 13.20 -13.67 -2.60
N HIS A 87 14.10 -13.52 -1.63
CA HIS A 87 13.80 -13.54 -0.20
C HIS A 87 13.47 -12.16 0.41
N GLU A 88 13.70 -11.07 -0.32
CA GLU A 88 13.50 -9.69 0.17
C GLU A 88 12.03 -9.25 0.02
N VAL A 89 11.13 -10.02 0.63
CA VAL A 89 9.69 -9.87 0.41
C VAL A 89 9.13 -8.59 1.03
N HIS A 90 9.68 -8.16 2.17
CA HIS A 90 9.28 -6.92 2.83
C HIS A 90 9.78 -5.69 2.08
N SER A 91 11.02 -5.71 1.60
CA SER A 91 11.58 -4.67 0.74
C SER A 91 10.79 -4.53 -0.56
N MET A 92 10.44 -5.65 -1.19
CA MET A 92 9.57 -5.67 -2.37
C MET A 92 8.16 -5.11 -2.08
N ALA A 93 7.59 -5.43 -0.92
CA ALA A 93 6.28 -4.92 -0.52
C ALA A 93 6.30 -3.41 -0.29
N ASP A 94 7.29 -2.89 0.43
CA ASP A 94 7.50 -1.45 0.65
C ASP A 94 7.68 -0.70 -0.68
N ALA A 95 8.50 -1.24 -1.58
CA ALA A 95 8.70 -0.68 -2.90
C ALA A 95 7.43 -0.67 -3.74
N LYS A 96 6.67 -1.78 -3.76
CA LYS A 96 5.38 -1.86 -4.48
C LYS A 96 4.36 -0.87 -3.94
N ILE A 97 4.28 -0.68 -2.62
CA ILE A 97 3.40 0.32 -2.02
C ILE A 97 3.80 1.71 -2.50
N LYS A 98 5.07 2.09 -2.39
CA LYS A 98 5.59 3.40 -2.84
C LYS A 98 5.36 3.64 -4.34
N GLU A 99 5.60 2.63 -5.17
CA GLU A 99 5.33 2.71 -6.61
C GLU A 99 3.83 2.88 -6.90
N SER A 100 2.97 2.11 -6.21
CA SER A 100 1.52 2.22 -6.37
C SER A 100 0.98 3.57 -5.92
N GLU A 101 1.52 4.15 -4.84
CA GLU A 101 1.18 5.50 -4.38
C GLU A 101 1.62 6.55 -5.39
N LYS A 102 2.82 6.41 -5.96
CA LYS A 102 3.31 7.29 -7.02
C LYS A 102 2.43 7.22 -8.28
N LEU A 103 2.04 6.02 -8.70
CA LEU A 103 1.14 5.82 -9.83
C LEU A 103 -0.25 6.38 -9.55
N ARG A 104 -0.80 6.15 -8.35
CA ARG A 104 -2.08 6.72 -7.91
C ARG A 104 -2.06 8.24 -8.02
N ASN A 105 -1.01 8.88 -7.51
CA ASN A 105 -0.84 10.34 -7.58
C ASN A 105 -0.71 10.82 -9.03
N ALA A 106 0.06 10.13 -9.86
CA ALA A 106 0.23 10.47 -11.27
C ALA A 106 -1.07 10.37 -12.07
N LEU A 107 -1.89 9.36 -11.77
CA LEU A 107 -3.22 9.15 -12.37
C LEU A 107 -4.32 10.00 -11.72
N LYS A 108 -3.99 10.85 -10.74
CA LYS A 108 -4.94 11.69 -9.99
C LYS A 108 -6.08 10.90 -9.34
N ILE A 109 -5.80 9.65 -8.97
CA ILE A 109 -6.76 8.81 -8.24
C ILE A 109 -6.70 9.22 -6.76
N SER A 110 -7.85 9.45 -6.12
CA SER A 110 -7.91 9.85 -4.71
C SER A 110 -7.46 8.72 -3.79
N LYS A 111 -6.97 9.07 -2.58
CA LYS A 111 -6.61 8.07 -1.56
C LYS A 111 -7.82 7.24 -1.12
N ASP A 112 -9.00 7.87 -1.11
CA ASP A 112 -10.27 7.27 -0.71
C ASP A 112 -11.02 6.61 -1.88
N TYR A 113 -10.35 6.38 -3.01
CA TYR A 113 -10.96 5.70 -4.15
C TYR A 113 -11.24 4.24 -3.80
N GLU A 114 -12.50 3.87 -3.65
CA GLU A 114 -12.90 2.47 -3.56
C GLU A 114 -13.23 1.91 -4.94
N GLU A 115 -12.77 0.69 -5.19
CA GLU A 115 -13.17 -0.06 -6.37
C GLU A 115 -14.70 -0.19 -6.42
N GLY A 116 -15.29 0.19 -7.55
CA GLY A 116 -16.75 0.18 -7.74
C GLY A 116 -17.47 1.48 -7.34
N ASP A 117 -16.81 2.47 -6.72
CA ASP A 117 -17.45 3.76 -6.38
C ASP A 117 -17.93 4.51 -7.62
N HIS A 118 -17.21 4.39 -8.73
CA HIS A 118 -17.64 4.97 -10.00
C HIS A 118 -18.98 4.39 -10.48
N TRP A 119 -19.16 3.07 -10.36
CA TRP A 119 -20.39 2.38 -10.74
C TRP A 119 -21.52 2.62 -9.73
N ARG A 120 -21.23 2.62 -8.42
CA ARG A 120 -22.18 2.98 -7.35
C ARG A 120 -22.71 4.41 -7.53
N ARG A 121 -21.82 5.38 -7.79
CA ARG A 121 -22.19 6.77 -8.04
C ARG A 121 -23.02 6.94 -9.32
N GLN A 122 -22.76 6.13 -10.35
CA GLN A 122 -23.57 6.14 -11.57
C GLN A 122 -24.97 5.56 -11.31
N GLU A 123 -25.06 4.43 -10.62
CA GLU A 123 -26.34 3.81 -10.24
C GLU A 123 -27.17 4.76 -9.36
N GLU A 124 -26.55 5.39 -8.36
CA GLU A 124 -27.18 6.36 -7.48
C GLU A 124 -27.64 7.61 -8.24
N ARG A 125 -26.87 8.11 -9.22
CA ARG A 125 -27.33 9.20 -10.10
C ARG A 125 -28.52 8.78 -10.95
N THR A 126 -28.52 7.58 -11.51
CA THR A 126 -29.64 7.09 -12.33
C THR A 126 -30.90 6.83 -11.48
N ARG A 127 -30.76 6.28 -10.27
CA ARG A 127 -31.86 6.08 -9.31
C ARG A 127 -32.36 7.41 -8.73
N GLY A 128 -31.46 8.32 -8.37
CA GLY A 128 -31.80 9.66 -7.88
C GLY A 128 -32.49 10.51 -8.95
N ALA A 129 -32.09 10.41 -10.22
CA ALA A 129 -32.78 11.04 -11.34
C ALA A 129 -34.16 10.42 -11.62
N GLY A 130 -34.33 9.11 -11.37
CA GLY A 130 -35.64 8.45 -11.41
C GLY A 130 -36.55 8.92 -10.27
N SER A 131 -36.04 8.96 -9.04
CA SER A 131 -36.77 9.40 -7.86
C SER A 131 -37.19 10.87 -7.95
N SER A 132 -36.29 11.77 -8.37
CA SER A 132 -36.62 13.19 -8.53
C SER A 132 -37.66 13.45 -9.62
N ARG A 133 -37.71 12.61 -10.66
CA ARG A 133 -38.73 12.67 -11.71
C ARG A 133 -40.10 12.16 -11.24
N VAL A 134 -40.13 11.19 -10.32
CA VAL A 134 -41.37 10.67 -9.71
C VAL A 134 -41.94 11.67 -8.70
N GLU A 135 -41.10 12.25 -7.84
CA GLU A 135 -41.50 13.29 -6.87
C GLU A 135 -42.05 14.55 -7.58
N ALA A 136 -41.36 15.04 -8.62
CA ALA A 136 -41.83 16.18 -9.42
C ALA A 136 -43.11 15.91 -10.23
N GLY A 137 -43.44 14.65 -10.49
CA GLY A 137 -44.70 14.23 -11.09
C GLY A 137 -45.85 14.24 -10.08
N GLY A 138 -45.60 13.73 -8.86
CA GLY A 138 -46.58 13.70 -7.77
C GLY A 138 -46.98 15.09 -7.26
N ASP A 139 -46.05 16.03 -7.18
CA ASP A 139 -46.36 17.42 -6.80
C ASP A 139 -47.27 18.11 -7.84
N LYS A 140 -47.01 17.91 -9.13
CA LYS A 140 -47.85 18.46 -10.21
C LYS A 140 -49.24 17.83 -10.27
N GLU A 141 -49.36 16.57 -9.89
CA GLU A 141 -50.65 15.88 -9.84
C GLU A 141 -51.49 16.37 -8.65
N ARG A 142 -50.88 16.53 -7.47
CA ARG A 142 -51.50 17.13 -6.29
C ARG A 142 -51.93 18.57 -6.52
N GLU A 143 -51.11 19.36 -7.22
CA GLU A 143 -51.43 20.74 -7.59
C GLU A 143 -52.59 20.84 -8.60
N ARG A 144 -52.71 19.86 -9.51
CA ARG A 144 -53.86 19.77 -10.42
C ARG A 144 -55.14 19.32 -9.72
N GLU A 145 -55.01 18.42 -8.75
CA GLU A 145 -56.13 17.91 -7.96
C GLU A 145 -56.69 18.97 -7.00
N SER A 146 -55.83 19.79 -6.38
CA SER A 146 -56.27 20.93 -5.56
C SER A 146 -57.03 21.97 -6.39
N ARG A 147 -56.50 22.38 -7.54
CA ARG A 147 -57.16 23.32 -8.46
C ARG A 147 -58.52 22.83 -8.99
N LYS A 148 -58.77 21.52 -8.97
CA LYS A 148 -60.05 20.90 -9.38
C LYS A 148 -61.09 20.82 -8.27
N ARG A 149 -60.70 21.01 -7.01
CA ARG A 149 -61.60 21.01 -5.84
C ARG A 149 -62.12 22.40 -5.49
N ASP A 150 -61.47 23.45 -5.98
CA ASP A 150 -61.80 24.85 -5.70
C ASP A 150 -62.67 25.53 -6.80
N ASP A 151 -63.07 24.79 -7.83
CA ASP A 151 -63.98 25.22 -8.93
C ASP A 151 -65.32 24.46 -8.81
#